data_AF-A0A814UNB2-F1
#
_entry.id   AF-A0A814UNB2-F1
#
_cell.length_a   1.000
_cell.length_b   1.000
_cell.length_c   1.000
_cell.angle_alpha   90.00
_cell.angle_beta   90.00
_cell.angle_gamma   90.00
#
_symmetry.space_group_name_H-M   'P 1'
#
loop_
_entity.id
_entity.type
_entity.pdbx_description
1 polymer ?
#
loop_
_entity_poly.entity_id
_entity_poly.type
_entity_poly.pdbx_seq_one_letter_code
_entity_poly.pdbx_strand_id
1 'polypeptide(L)'
;MTDIQPSDNDSQTAVITHAMSEKIVACLQNKLSCEENNSRFTSWCRCSFALRMIGKRQFLCDNKNGKPILLYEKMVDVFKKIHIEIAHGGRDKCLEDLAVNYIWYNRELL
;
A
#
# COMPACT_ATOMS: atom_id res chain seq x y z
N MET A 1 41.63 -3.69 2.80
CA MET A 1 40.60 -3.22 1.84
C MET A 1 39.67 -4.39 1.66
N THR A 2 38.57 -4.40 2.41
CA THR A 2 37.63 -5.51 2.43
C THR A 2 36.40 -5.01 1.68
N ASP A 3 36.18 -5.58 0.50
CA ASP A 3 34.99 -5.35 -0.30
C ASP A 3 33.77 -5.77 0.51
N ILE A 4 32.93 -4.79 0.87
CA ILE A 4 31.62 -5.05 1.44
C ILE A 4 30.74 -5.44 0.25
N GLN A 5 30.57 -6.74 0.02
CA GLN A 5 29.51 -7.21 -0.85
C GLN A 5 28.17 -6.82 -0.22
N PRO A 6 27.24 -6.21 -0.98
CA PRO A 6 25.89 -6.00 -0.48
C PRO A 6 25.28 -7.37 -0.21
N SER A 7 24.83 -7.61 1.02
CA SER A 7 24.16 -8.84 1.37
C SER A 7 22.83 -8.90 0.61
N ASP A 8 22.71 -9.87 -0.29
CA ASP A 8 21.49 -10.29 -1.00
C ASP A 8 20.44 -10.85 -0.03
N ASN A 9 20.01 -10.03 0.92
CA ASN A 9 18.84 -10.26 1.75
C ASN A 9 17.83 -9.16 1.44
N ASP A 10 17.57 -8.97 0.14
CA ASP A 10 16.40 -8.24 -0.36
C ASP A 10 15.17 -9.03 0.07
N SER A 11 14.79 -8.85 1.34
CA SER A 11 13.38 -8.92 1.72
C SER A 11 12.69 -7.93 0.80
N GLN A 12 12.15 -8.41 -0.32
CA GLN A 12 11.30 -7.61 -1.18
C GLN A 12 10.09 -7.22 -0.33
N THR A 13 10.23 -6.10 0.37
CA THR A 13 9.16 -5.45 1.10
C THR A 13 8.16 -5.08 0.02
N ALA A 14 7.17 -5.93 -0.20
CA ALA A 14 6.18 -5.67 -1.22
C ALA A 14 5.33 -4.51 -0.73
N VAL A 15 5.63 -3.35 -1.28
CA VAL A 15 4.94 -2.11 -1.02
C VAL A 15 3.96 -1.86 -2.17
N ILE A 16 2.84 -1.21 -1.86
CA ILE A 16 1.95 -0.73 -2.91
C ILE A 16 2.49 0.63 -3.37
N THR A 17 3.23 0.62 -4.47
CA THR A 17 3.62 1.84 -5.18
C THR A 17 2.42 2.45 -5.90
N HIS A 18 2.57 3.68 -6.37
CA HIS A 18 1.57 4.29 -7.23
C HIS A 18 1.28 3.44 -8.47
N ALA A 19 2.32 2.96 -9.16
CA ALA A 19 2.20 2.11 -10.34
C ALA A 19 1.46 0.78 -10.05
N MET A 20 1.73 0.14 -8.91
CA MET A 20 0.99 -1.05 -8.49
C MET A 20 -0.48 -0.72 -8.19
N SER A 21 -0.74 0.42 -7.54
CA SER A 21 -2.10 0.86 -7.25
C SER A 21 -2.92 1.08 -8.52
N GLU A 22 -2.34 1.63 -9.58
CA GLU A 22 -3.00 1.82 -10.88
C GLU A 22 -3.35 0.47 -11.53
N LYS A 23 -2.45 -0.51 -11.46
CA LYS A 23 -2.71 -1.87 -11.95
C LYS A 23 -3.84 -2.55 -11.18
N ILE A 24 -3.86 -2.41 -9.85
CA ILE A 24 -4.95 -2.93 -9.01
C ILE A 24 -6.26 -2.25 -9.39
N VAL A 25 -6.28 -0.91 -9.53
CA VAL A 25 -7.48 -0.16 -9.94
C VAL A 25 -7.97 -0.62 -11.30
N ALA A 26 -7.08 -0.77 -12.29
CA ALA A 26 -7.42 -1.27 -13.62
C ALA A 26 -8.00 -2.69 -13.54
N CYS A 27 -7.42 -3.57 -12.71
CA CYS A 27 -7.94 -4.91 -12.44
C CYS A 27 -9.37 -4.88 -11.88
N LEU A 28 -9.60 -4.09 -10.82
CA LEU A 28 -10.90 -3.97 -10.17
C LEU A 28 -11.97 -3.34 -11.08
N GLN A 29 -11.57 -2.50 -12.03
CA GLN A 29 -12.44 -1.90 -13.03
C GLN A 29 -12.62 -2.75 -14.31
N ASN A 30 -12.02 -3.95 -14.37
CA ASN A 30 -11.99 -4.82 -15.55
C ASN A 30 -11.42 -4.14 -16.80
N LYS A 31 -10.39 -3.30 -16.63
CA LYS A 31 -9.69 -2.56 -17.70
C LYS A 31 -8.32 -3.14 -18.04
N LEU A 32 -7.97 -4.32 -17.53
CA LEU A 32 -6.75 -5.01 -17.92
C LEU A 32 -6.88 -5.56 -19.34
N SER A 33 -5.82 -5.46 -20.13
CA SER A 33 -5.73 -6.15 -21.41
C SER A 33 -5.67 -7.67 -21.21
N CYS A 34 -5.99 -8.46 -22.25
CA CYS A 34 -5.91 -9.93 -22.19
C CYS A 34 -4.49 -10.43 -21.83
N GLU A 35 -3.45 -9.70 -22.22
CA GLU A 35 -2.04 -10.04 -21.96
C GLU A 35 -1.63 -9.77 -20.50
N GLU A 36 -2.25 -8.78 -19.85
CA GLU A 36 -2.04 -8.45 -18.44
C GLU A 36 -2.91 -9.28 -17.48
N ASN A 37 -3.80 -10.12 -18.03
CA ASN A 37 -4.81 -10.84 -17.30
C ASN A 37 -4.26 -12.12 -16.65
N ASN A 38 -3.38 -11.94 -15.67
CA ASN A 38 -2.91 -13.02 -14.82
C ASN A 38 -4.00 -13.37 -13.81
N SER A 39 -4.50 -14.61 -13.85
CA SER A 39 -5.59 -15.09 -13.00
C SER A 39 -5.26 -15.02 -11.50
N ARG A 40 -4.00 -15.28 -11.12
CA ARG A 40 -3.52 -15.19 -9.73
C ARG A 40 -3.52 -13.75 -9.26
N PHE A 41 -2.98 -12.83 -10.06
CA PHE A 41 -2.99 -11.40 -9.76
C PHE A 41 -4.43 -10.86 -9.65
N THR A 42 -5.30 -11.25 -10.58
CA THR A 42 -6.70 -10.80 -10.61
C THR A 42 -7.48 -11.31 -9.40
N SER A 43 -7.31 -12.59 -9.06
CA SER A 43 -7.90 -13.17 -7.85
C SER A 43 -7.41 -12.45 -6.60
N TRP A 44 -6.09 -12.24 -6.49
CA TRP A 44 -5.50 -11.51 -5.37
C TRP A 44 -6.05 -10.08 -5.26
N CYS A 45 -6.16 -9.34 -6.38
CA CYS A 45 -6.68 -7.99 -6.38
C CYS A 45 -8.12 -7.93 -5.87
N ARG A 46 -8.99 -8.81 -6.39
CA ARG A 46 -10.42 -8.84 -6.05
C ARG A 46 -10.68 -9.32 -4.62
N CYS A 47 -9.82 -10.18 -4.08
CA CYS A 47 -9.92 -10.64 -2.70
C CYS A 47 -9.39 -9.61 -1.70
N SER A 48 -8.30 -8.92 -2.05
CA SER A 48 -7.55 -8.09 -1.11
C SER A 48 -7.97 -6.62 -1.12
N PHE A 49 -8.50 -6.11 -2.24
CA PHE A 49 -8.78 -4.69 -2.40
C PHE A 49 -10.21 -4.37 -2.83
N ALA A 50 -10.64 -3.16 -2.53
CA ALA A 50 -11.89 -2.58 -2.97
C ALA A 50 -11.69 -1.11 -3.35
N LEU A 51 -12.45 -0.65 -4.36
CA LEU A 51 -12.55 0.78 -4.67
C LEU A 51 -13.72 1.36 -3.90
N ARG A 52 -13.46 2.38 -3.08
CA ARG A 52 -14.50 3.09 -2.32
C ARG A 52 -14.60 4.54 -2.80
N MET A 53 -15.83 5.03 -2.93
CA MET A 53 -16.11 6.42 -3.27
C MET A 53 -16.45 7.18 -1.99
N ILE A 54 -15.70 8.25 -1.71
CA ILE A 54 -16.02 9.20 -0.64
C ILE A 54 -16.20 10.56 -1.30
N GLY A 55 -17.46 11.00 -1.40
CA GLY A 55 -17.83 12.14 -2.21
C GLY A 55 -17.46 11.92 -3.68
N LYS A 56 -16.62 12.82 -4.23
CA LYS A 56 -16.14 12.75 -5.63
C LYS A 56 -14.79 12.04 -5.80
N ARG A 57 -14.19 11.55 -4.71
CA ARG A 57 -12.86 10.92 -4.73
C ARG A 57 -12.99 9.40 -4.60
N GLN A 58 -12.21 8.70 -5.41
CA GLN A 58 -12.06 7.25 -5.32
C GLN A 58 -10.82 6.92 -4.49
N PHE A 59 -10.95 5.94 -3.60
CA PHE A 59 -9.88 5.43 -2.75
C PHE A 59 -9.71 3.94 -2.98
N LEU A 60 -8.45 3.50 -3.08
CA LEU A 60 -8.10 2.11 -2.98
C LEU A 60 -8.05 1.71 -1.50
N CYS A 61 -8.86 0.75 -1.11
CA CYS A 61 -8.99 0.28 0.26
C CYS A 61 -8.68 -1.20 0.37
N ASP A 62 -8.21 -1.61 1.54
CA ASP A 62 -8.15 -3.02 1.93
C ASP A 62 -9.57 -3.57 2.07
N ASN A 63 -9.84 -4.70 1.45
CA ASN A 63 -11.18 -5.28 1.42
C ASN A 63 -11.63 -5.78 2.81
N LYS A 64 -10.69 -6.30 3.62
CA LYS A 64 -10.97 -6.89 4.93
C LYS A 64 -11.28 -5.83 5.98
N ASN A 65 -10.48 -4.78 6.05
CA ASN A 65 -10.57 -3.76 7.10
C ASN A 65 -11.31 -2.49 6.63
N GLY A 66 -11.53 -2.32 5.33
CA GLY A 66 -12.19 -1.14 4.74
C GLY A 66 -11.37 0.14 4.81
N LYS A 67 -10.11 0.06 5.25
CA LYS A 67 -9.18 1.19 5.43
C LYS A 67 -8.45 1.51 4.12
N PRO A 68 -8.09 2.78 3.87
CA PRO A 68 -7.31 3.17 2.70
C PRO A 68 -5.92 2.53 2.70
N ILE A 69 -5.45 2.15 1.51
CA ILE A 69 -4.09 1.67 1.30
C ILE A 69 -3.13 2.87 1.26
N LEU A 70 -2.12 2.84 2.11
CA LEU A 70 -1.03 3.81 2.09
C LEU A 70 -0.01 3.43 1.02
N LEU A 71 0.16 4.33 0.05
CA LEU A 71 1.18 4.19 -0.99
C LEU A 71 2.57 4.43 -0.43
N TYR A 72 3.56 3.68 -0.91
CA TYR A 72 4.94 3.77 -0.48
C TYR A 72 5.49 5.19 -0.54
N GLU A 73 5.27 5.86 -1.67
CA GLU A 73 5.74 7.21 -1.95
C GLU A 73 5.10 8.26 -1.04
N LYS A 74 3.99 7.92 -0.37
CA LYS A 74 3.26 8.80 0.56
C LYS A 74 3.52 8.49 2.02
N MET A 75 4.25 7.41 2.35
CA MET A 75 4.48 7.00 3.73
C MET A 75 5.13 8.11 4.57
N VAL A 76 6.19 8.75 4.07
CA VAL A 76 6.91 9.80 4.79
C VAL A 76 6.03 11.02 5.04
N ASP A 77 5.27 11.46 4.04
CA ASP A 77 4.40 12.62 4.15
C ASP A 77 3.25 12.37 5.13
N VAL A 78 2.64 11.18 5.07
CA VAL A 78 1.57 10.78 5.99
C VAL A 78 2.11 10.67 7.42
N PHE A 79 3.30 10.08 7.61
CA PHE A 79 3.91 9.99 8.93
C PHE A 79 4.22 11.37 9.52
N LYS A 80 4.78 12.30 8.73
CA LYS A 80 5.01 13.69 9.16
C LYS A 80 3.72 14.38 9.56
N LYS A 81 2.67 14.19 8.77
CA LYS A 81 1.34 14.75 9.06
C LYS A 81 0.81 14.22 10.39
N ILE A 82 0.81 12.90 10.59
CA ILE A 82 0.38 12.27 11.84
C ILE A 82 1.17 12.82 13.02
N HIS A 83 2.50 12.89 12.91
CA HIS A 83 3.36 13.41 13.97
C HIS A 83 2.98 14.83 14.39
N ILE A 84 2.59 15.69 13.44
CA ILE A 84 2.08 17.04 13.73
C ILE A 84 0.69 16.96 14.39
N GLU A 85 -0.22 16.14 13.87
CA GLU A 85 -1.60 16.00 14.36
C GLU A 85 -1.66 15.48 15.81
N ILE A 86 -0.73 14.61 16.20
CA ILE A 86 -0.63 14.07 17.56
C ILE A 86 0.26 14.91 18.50
N ALA A 87 0.47 16.20 18.18
CA ALA A 87 1.26 17.14 18.96
C ALA A 87 2.70 16.67 19.24
N HIS A 88 3.40 16.26 18.17
CA HIS A 88 4.78 15.76 18.22
C HIS A 88 4.97 14.52 19.09
N GLY A 89 3.93 13.68 19.18
CA GLY A 89 4.02 12.38 19.82
C GLY A 89 5.16 11.53 19.25
N GLY A 90 5.75 10.71 20.13
CA GLY A 90 6.84 9.81 19.75
C GLY A 90 6.41 8.73 18.76
N ARG A 91 7.39 7.97 18.29
CA ARG A 91 7.24 6.92 17.27
C ARG A 91 6.02 6.02 17.48
N ASP A 92 5.84 5.48 18.68
CA ASP A 92 4.82 4.47 18.94
C ASP A 92 3.41 5.05 18.76
N LYS A 93 3.17 6.27 19.26
CA LYS A 93 1.90 6.98 19.05
C LYS A 93 1.64 7.27 17.58
N CYS A 94 2.67 7.64 16.81
CA CYS A 94 2.52 7.81 15.37
C CYS A 94 2.16 6.50 14.67
N LEU A 95 2.77 5.39 15.06
CA LEU A 95 2.51 4.07 14.48
C LEU A 95 1.11 3.55 14.85
N GLU A 96 0.66 3.78 16.07
CA GLU A 96 -0.71 3.49 16.51
C GLU A 96 -1.72 4.26 15.68
N ASP A 97 -1.55 5.57 15.52
CA ASP A 97 -2.45 6.39 14.72
C ASP A 97 -2.43 6.00 13.23
N LEU A 98 -1.23 5.70 12.69
CA LEU A 98 -1.08 5.18 11.33
C LEU A 98 -1.87 3.86 11.15
N ALA A 99 -1.77 2.93 12.11
CA ALA A 99 -2.46 1.64 12.09
C ALA A 99 -3.99 1.78 12.22
N VAL A 100 -4.46 2.81 12.92
CA VAL A 100 -5.89 3.12 12.99
C VAL A 100 -6.41 3.58 11.62
N ASN A 101 -5.65 4.43 10.94
CA ASN A 101 -6.13 5.15 9.77
C ASN A 101 -5.83 4.47 8.42
N TYR A 102 -4.78 3.66 8.32
CA TYR A 102 -4.29 3.12 7.04
C TYR A 102 -3.95 1.62 7.12
N ILE A 103 -3.91 0.98 5.95
CA ILE A 103 -3.24 -0.31 5.75
C ILE A 103 -2.01 -0.06 4.87
N TRP A 104 -0.88 -0.64 5.26
CA TRP A 104 0.31 -0.67 4.43
C TRP A 104 0.87 -2.09 4.42
N TYR A 105 1.42 -2.48 3.27
CA TYR A 105 1.99 -3.81 3.09
C TYR A 105 3.50 -3.72 3.33
N ASN A 106 3.98 -4.52 4.29
CA ASN A 106 5.38 -4.61 4.68
C ASN A 106 6.01 -5.97 4.35
N ARG A 107 5.32 -6.85 3.60
CA ARG A 107 5.79 -8.19 3.21
C ARG A 107 5.19 -8.65 1.88
N GLU A 108 5.94 -9.54 1.24
CA GLU A 108 5.73 -10.20 -0.06
C GLU A 108 4.28 -10.25 -0.53
N LEU A 109 4.04 -9.54 -1.64
CA LEU A 109 2.88 -9.71 -2.50
C LEU A 109 3.40 -10.56 -3.65
N LEU A 110 3.32 -11.89 -3.43
CA LEU A 110 3.49 -13.02 -4.34
C LEU A 110 4.24 -12.79 -5.66
#